data_AF-A0AAN6VNF6-F1
#
_entry.id   AF-A0AAN6VNF6-F1
#
_cell.length_a   1.000
_cell.length_b   1.000
_cell.length_c   1.000
_cell.angle_alpha   90.00
_cell.angle_beta   90.00
_cell.angle_gamma   90.00
#
_symmetry.space_group_name_H-M   'P 1'
#
loop_
_entity.id
_entity.type
_entity.pdbx_description
1 polymer ?
#
loop_
_entity_poly.entity_id
_entity_poly.type
_entity_poly.pdbx_seq_one_letter_code
_entity_poly.pdbx_strand_id
1 'polypeptide(L)'
;MLDSLSTELVERLASFLNSRHDLGSLRLVCRRLHNTTLAAVASAWFGTVETDLCPRSIRRLEAISRNETFRLAVRKVRTGGRCPSR
;
A
#
# COMPACT_ATOMS: atom_id res chain seq x y z
N MET A 1 10.42 -15.04 17.91
CA MET A 1 9.23 -15.07 17.02
C MET A 1 8.86 -13.62 16.75
N LEU A 2 8.77 -13.16 15.50
CA LEU A 2 8.51 -11.74 15.18
C LEU A 2 7.26 -11.17 15.87
N ASP A 3 6.32 -12.05 16.23
CA ASP A 3 5.09 -11.76 16.94
C ASP A 3 5.29 -11.18 18.35
N SER A 4 6.47 -11.32 18.95
CA SER A 4 6.81 -10.78 20.27
C SER A 4 7.52 -9.41 20.20
N LEU A 5 7.83 -8.89 19.00
CA LEU A 5 8.42 -7.56 18.86
C LEU A 5 7.37 -6.46 19.07
N SER A 6 7.83 -5.31 19.56
CA SER A 6 7.02 -4.10 19.62
C SER A 6 6.65 -3.64 18.20
N THR A 7 5.50 -2.98 18.08
CA THR A 7 5.00 -2.45 16.81
C THR A 7 5.99 -1.50 16.16
N GLU A 8 6.67 -0.68 16.97
CA GLU A 8 7.66 0.30 16.53
C GLU A 8 8.90 -0.36 15.89
N LEU A 9 9.38 -1.49 16.45
CA LEU A 9 10.49 -2.24 15.85
C LEU A 9 10.08 -2.89 14.54
N VAL A 10 8.85 -3.40 14.44
CA VAL A 10 8.31 -3.98 13.22
C VAL A 10 8.15 -2.93 12.12
N GLU A 11 7.64 -1.75 12.46
CA GLU A 11 7.52 -0.62 11.53
C GLU A 11 8.90 -0.15 11.07
N ARG A 12 9.88 -0.10 11.97
CA ARG A 12 11.26 0.26 11.64
C ARG A 12 11.91 -0.77 10.72
N LEU A 13 11.71 -2.07 10.96
CA LEU A 13 12.13 -3.13 10.04
C LEU A 13 11.45 -2.99 8.67
N ALA A 14 10.13 -2.74 8.65
CA ALA A 14 9.39 -2.51 7.42
C ALA A 14 9.91 -1.30 6.64
N SER A 15 10.39 -0.25 7.33
CA SER A 15 10.98 0.92 6.68
C SER A 15 12.30 0.62 5.94
N PHE A 16 13.02 -0.44 6.34
CA PHE A 16 14.23 -0.90 5.63
C PHE A 16 13.92 -1.81 4.44
N LEU A 17 12.69 -2.33 4.34
CA LEU A 17 12.26 -3.18 3.24
C LEU A 17 11.81 -2.31 2.06
N ASN A 18 12.76 -1.95 1.20
CA ASN A 18 12.48 -1.16 -0.01
C ASN A 18 11.73 -1.95 -1.09
N SER A 19 11.74 -3.27 -1.02
CA SER A 19 11.05 -4.14 -1.96
C SER A 19 9.60 -4.39 -1.53
N ARG A 20 8.67 -4.10 -2.44
CA ARG A 20 7.25 -4.42 -2.28
C ARG A 20 7.02 -5.91 -1.97
N HIS A 21 7.85 -6.77 -2.54
CA HIS A 21 7.80 -8.21 -2.32
C HIS A 21 8.14 -8.57 -0.87
N ASP A 22 9.19 -7.96 -0.31
CA ASP A 22 9.67 -8.29 1.03
C ASP A 22 8.70 -7.79 2.12
N LEU A 23 8.07 -6.64 1.89
CA LEU A 23 6.95 -6.14 2.70
C LEU A 23 5.73 -7.07 2.64
N GLY A 24 5.45 -7.66 1.47
CA GLY A 24 4.41 -8.65 1.29
C GLY A 24 4.69 -9.92 2.10
N SER A 25 5.91 -10.44 2.02
CA SER A 25 6.37 -11.59 2.78
C SER A 25 6.26 -11.35 4.29
N LEU A 26 6.62 -10.16 4.78
CA LEU A 26 6.48 -9.79 6.19
C LEU A 26 5.00 -9.78 6.65
N ARG A 27 4.06 -9.34 5.80
CA ARG A 27 2.62 -9.36 6.10
C ARG A 27 2.02 -10.75 6.16
N LEU A 28 2.61 -11.74 5.48
CA LEU A 28 2.11 -13.11 5.44
C LEU A 28 2.44 -13.92 6.70
N VAL A 29 3.41 -13.47 7.51
CA VAL A 29 3.87 -14.21 8.69
C VAL A 29 2.79 -14.30 9.77
N CYS A 30 2.08 -13.22 10.09
CA CYS A 30 0.95 -13.27 11.04
C CYS A 30 0.00 -12.05 10.96
N ARG A 31 -1.21 -12.19 11.53
CA ARG A 31 -2.23 -11.11 11.58
C ARG A 31 -1.78 -9.88 12.38
N ARG A 32 -0.97 -10.06 13.42
CA ARG A 32 -0.44 -8.95 14.23
C ARG A 32 0.52 -8.10 13.39
N LEU A 33 1.47 -8.73 12.71
CA LEU A 33 2.40 -8.09 11.79
C LEU A 33 1.68 -7.45 10.60
N HIS A 34 0.61 -8.08 10.11
CA HIS A 34 -0.24 -7.49 9.08
C HIS A 34 -0.80 -6.13 9.50
N ASN A 35 -1.36 -6.04 10.71
CA ASN A 35 -1.95 -4.80 11.20
C ASN A 35 -0.89 -3.73 11.49
N THR A 36 0.27 -4.12 12.04
CA THR A 36 1.33 -3.17 12.39
C THR A 36 2.08 -2.65 11.16
N THR A 37 2.25 -3.48 10.13
CA THR A 37 2.95 -3.06 8.90
C THR A 37 2.03 -2.40 7.88
N LEU A 38 0.70 -2.38 8.12
CA LEU A 38 -0.28 -1.89 7.17
C LEU A 38 0.00 -0.46 6.72
N ALA A 39 0.36 0.45 7.64
CA ALA A 39 0.65 1.85 7.32
C ALA A 39 1.93 2.01 6.49
N ALA A 40 2.97 1.25 6.80
CA ALA A 40 4.23 1.24 6.04
C ALA A 40 4.01 0.71 4.62
N VAL A 41 3.29 -0.40 4.49
CA VAL A 41 2.93 -0.97 3.18
C VAL A 41 2.03 -0.03 2.39
N ALA A 42 1.03 0.57 3.05
CA ALA A 42 0.15 1.54 2.42
C ALA A 42 0.95 2.70 1.82
N SER A 43 1.89 3.27 2.59
CA SER A 43 2.74 4.37 2.14
C SER A 43 3.66 3.96 0.97
N ALA A 44 4.26 2.76 1.03
CA ALA A 44 5.15 2.27 -0.01
C ALA A 44 4.43 1.91 -1.33
N TRP A 45 3.21 1.38 -1.24
CA TRP A 45 2.45 0.91 -2.42
C TRP A 45 1.54 1.98 -3.01
N PHE A 46 0.91 2.79 -2.17
CA PHE A 46 -0.08 3.79 -2.58
C PHE A 46 0.45 5.22 -2.50
N GLY A 47 1.69 5.44 -2.06
CA GLY A 47 2.30 6.78 -2.02
C GLY A 47 2.23 7.52 -3.36
N THR A 48 2.35 6.79 -4.48
CA THR A 48 2.05 7.29 -5.82
C THR A 48 1.11 6.34 -6.53
N VAL A 49 -0.07 6.82 -6.93
CA VAL A 49 -1.06 6.04 -7.69
C VAL A 49 -1.05 6.51 -9.14
N GLU A 50 -0.80 5.57 -10.06
CA GLU A 50 -0.94 5.82 -11.49
C GLU A 50 -2.36 5.47 -11.97
N THR A 51 -2.92 6.33 -12.82
CA THR A 51 -4.24 6.18 -13.41
C THR A 51 -4.23 6.62 -14.86
N ASP A 52 -4.89 5.85 -15.74
CA ASP A 52 -5.13 6.18 -17.16
C ASP A 52 -6.48 6.88 -17.37
N LEU A 53 -7.16 7.26 -16.27
CA LEU A 53 -8.51 7.82 -16.24
C LEU A 53 -9.57 6.92 -16.90
N CYS A 54 -9.28 5.64 -17.15
CA CYS A 54 -10.29 4.70 -17.60
C CYS A 54 -11.29 4.39 -16.49
N PRO A 55 -12.51 3.93 -16.85
CA PRO A 55 -13.51 3.50 -15.87
C PRO A 55 -12.97 2.47 -14.87
N ARG A 56 -12.09 1.56 -15.30
CA ARG A 56 -11.45 0.57 -14.41
C ARG A 56 -10.51 1.21 -13.40
N SER A 57 -9.66 2.13 -13.83
CA SER A 57 -8.70 2.81 -12.96
C SER A 57 -9.39 3.81 -12.03
N ILE A 58 -10.46 4.46 -12.49
CA ILE A 58 -11.34 5.29 -11.65
C ILE A 58 -12.01 4.45 -10.56
N ARG A 59 -12.59 3.29 -10.90
CA ARG A 59 -13.14 2.36 -9.89
C ARG A 59 -12.09 1.89 -8.89
N ARG A 60 -10.85 1.68 -9.33
CA ARG A 60 -9.74 1.31 -8.44
C ARG A 60 -9.38 2.46 -7.49
N LEU A 61 -9.33 3.70 -8.00
CA LEU A 61 -9.14 4.90 -7.18
C LEU A 61 -10.28 5.09 -6.17
N GLU A 62 -11.52 4.85 -6.57
CA GLU A 62 -12.69 4.91 -5.70
C GLU A 62 -12.63 3.85 -4.58
N ALA A 63 -12.17 2.64 -4.89
CA ALA A 63 -11.93 1.62 -3.87
C ALA A 63 -10.83 2.04 -2.87
N ILE A 64 -9.75 2.66 -3.36
CA ILE A 64 -8.67 3.20 -2.51
C ILE A 64 -9.21 4.33 -1.62
N SER A 65 -10.03 5.24 -2.16
CA SER A 65 -10.56 6.39 -1.41
C SER A 65 -11.56 6.00 -0.33
N ARG A 66 -12.23 4.86 -0.45
CA ARG A 66 -13.15 4.33 0.56
C ARG A 66 -12.44 3.59 1.69
N ASN A 67 -11.17 3.26 1.54
CA ASN A 67 -10.38 2.61 2.58
C ASN A 67 -9.66 3.66 3.43
N GLU A 68 -9.97 3.71 4.74
CA GLU A 68 -9.43 4.74 5.65
C GLU A 68 -7.90 4.77 5.69
N THR A 69 -7.25 3.60 5.73
CA THR A 69 -5.79 3.52 5.81
C THR A 69 -5.12 3.88 4.48
N PHE A 70 -5.65 3.38 3.36
CA PHE A 70 -5.04 3.62 2.05
C PHE A 70 -5.29 5.02 1.52
N ARG A 71 -6.44 5.63 1.82
CA ARG A 71 -6.73 7.02 1.43
C ARG A 71 -5.68 7.99 1.98
N LEU A 72 -5.27 7.82 3.23
CA LEU A 72 -4.26 8.68 3.86
C LEU A 72 -2.84 8.44 3.34
N ALA A 73 -2.59 7.27 2.75
CA ALA A 73 -1.29 6.92 2.20
C ALA A 73 -1.04 7.51 0.81
N VAL A 74 -2.09 7.89 0.06
CA VAL A 74 -1.94 8.48 -1.27
C VAL A 74 -1.40 9.90 -1.18
N ARG A 75 -0.18 10.12 -1.70
CA ARG A 75 0.46 11.45 -1.72
C ARG A 75 0.51 12.07 -3.11
N LYS A 76 0.58 11.25 -4.16
CA LYS A 76 0.68 11.69 -5.56
C LYS A 76 -0.23 10.83 -6.43
N VAL A 77 -0.96 11.48 -7.34
CA VAL A 77 -1.67 10.80 -8.42
C VAL A 77 -1.02 11.20 -9.73
N ARG A 78 -0.65 10.21 -10.54
CA ARG A 78 -0.07 10.41 -11.87
C ARG A 78 -1.07 9.95 -12.91
N THR A 79 -1.48 10.87 -13.78
CA THR A 79 -2.30 10.54 -14.93
C THR A 79 -1.38 10.12 -16.08
N GLY A 80 -1.44 8.85 -16.47
CA GLY A 80 -0.59 8.29 -17.52
C GLY A 80 -1.25 7.07 -18.16
N GLY A 81 -1.12 6.96 -19.49
CA GLY A 81 -1.78 5.94 -20.28
C GLY A 81 -2.94 6.51 -21.09
N ARG A 82 -3.16 5.95 -22.29
CA ARG A 82 -4.34 6.24 -23.11
C ARG A 82 -5.42 5.22 -22.75
N CYS A 83 -6.61 5.71 -22.41
CA CYS A 83 -7.74 4.81 -22.26
C CYS A 83 -8.13 4.24 -23.63
N PRO A 84 -8.14 2.92 -23.85
CA PRO A 84 -8.55 2.36 -25.12
C PRO A 84 -10.04 2.64 -25.31
N SER A 85 -10.35 3.52 -26.27
CA SER A 85 -11.68 3.71 -26.81
C SER A 85 -12.11 2.41 -27.49
N ARG A 86 -13.05 1.69 -26.86
CA ARG A 86 -13.79 0.63 -27.56
C ARG A 86 -14.67 1.22 -28.64
#